data_AF-A0A659UJ85-F1
#
_entry.id   AF-A0A659UJ85-F1
#
_cell.length_a   1.000
_cell.length_b   1.000
_cell.length_c   1.000
_cell.angle_alpha   90.00
_cell.angle_beta   90.00
_cell.angle_gamma   90.00
#
_symmetry.space_group_name_H-M   'P 1'
#
loop_
_entity.id
_entity.type
_entity.pdbx_description
1 polymer ?
#
loop_
_entity_poly.entity_id
_entity_poly.type
_entity_poly.pdbx_seq_one_letter_code
_entity_poly.pdbx_strand_id
1 'polypeptide(L)'
;AGVASATHINGCYPGFHEETTATLRLLPDGRAELVCALHDLGCGADTTLAQIAGETLGLRACDIAIVPADTDSCPYDLGTRASRMTYICGEAIRRAGIALAEAIR
;
A
#
# COMPACT_ATOMS: atom_id res chain seq x y z
N ALA A 1 -2.11 -39.78 13.01
CA ALA A 1 -1.45 -38.50 12.68
C ALA A 1 -2.51 -37.58 12.10
N GLY A 2 -2.58 -36.31 12.53
CA GLY A 2 -3.54 -35.34 12.00
C GLY A 2 -2.92 -34.52 10.88
N VAL A 3 -3.68 -34.28 9.80
CA VAL A 3 -3.30 -33.40 8.68
C VAL A 3 -4.45 -32.45 8.41
N ALA A 4 -4.14 -31.19 8.16
CA ALA A 4 -5.09 -30.17 7.72
C ALA A 4 -4.49 -29.35 6.57
N SER A 5 -5.34 -28.89 5.66
CA SER A 5 -5.00 -27.98 4.56
C SER A 5 -6.10 -26.93 4.43
N ALA A 6 -5.72 -25.71 4.07
CA ALA A 6 -6.64 -24.59 3.87
C ALA A 6 -6.15 -23.70 2.73
N THR A 7 -7.10 -23.03 2.08
CA THR A 7 -6.85 -22.02 1.04
C THR A 7 -7.55 -20.73 1.45
N HIS A 8 -6.92 -19.59 1.17
CA HIS A 8 -7.47 -18.27 1.45
C HIS A 8 -7.17 -17.33 0.27
N ILE A 9 -8.12 -16.48 -0.09
CA ILE A 9 -7.99 -15.48 -1.16
C ILE A 9 -7.46 -14.15 -0.61
N ASN A 10 -6.87 -13.30 -1.44
CA ASN A 10 -6.53 -11.92 -1.05
C ASN A 10 -7.57 -10.96 -1.63
N GLY A 11 -8.34 -10.32 -0.77
CA GLY A 11 -9.55 -9.58 -1.14
C GLY A 11 -10.80 -10.45 -1.13
N CYS A 12 -11.84 -9.98 -1.80
CA CYS A 12 -13.20 -10.52 -1.81
C CYS A 12 -13.80 -10.58 -3.22
N TYR A 13 -13.03 -10.28 -4.27
CA TYR A 13 -13.44 -10.53 -5.64
C TYR A 13 -13.64 -12.04 -5.86
N PRO A 14 -14.71 -12.49 -6.56
CA PRO A 14 -15.73 -11.69 -7.27
C PRO A 14 -16.96 -11.29 -6.42
N GLY A 15 -17.00 -11.62 -5.13
CA GLY A 15 -18.15 -11.33 -4.26
C GLY A 15 -18.35 -9.83 -3.97
N PHE A 16 -17.26 -9.07 -3.86
CA PHE A 16 -17.27 -7.61 -3.74
C PHE A 16 -16.19 -7.00 -4.63
N HIS A 17 -16.48 -5.82 -5.17
CA HIS A 17 -15.49 -5.05 -5.89
C HIS A 17 -14.41 -4.57 -4.92
N GLU A 18 -13.15 -4.65 -5.34
CA GLU A 18 -12.02 -4.28 -4.51
C GLU A 18 -11.44 -2.96 -5.00
N GLU A 19 -11.33 -2.00 -4.09
CA GLU A 19 -10.96 -0.63 -4.41
C GLU A 19 -9.97 -0.09 -3.38
N THR A 20 -8.98 0.65 -3.85
CA THR A 20 -7.97 1.31 -3.02
C THR A 20 -7.41 2.48 -3.83
N THR A 21 -7.06 3.54 -3.13
CA THR A 21 -6.40 4.70 -3.71
C THR A 21 -5.16 5.02 -2.91
N ALA A 22 -4.05 5.23 -3.60
CA ALA A 22 -2.80 5.64 -3.00
C ALA A 22 -2.24 6.84 -3.77
N THR A 23 -1.62 7.77 -3.05
CA THR A 23 -0.90 8.90 -3.62
C THR A 23 0.53 8.88 -3.10
N LEU A 24 1.50 8.97 -4.00
CA LEU A 24 2.90 9.16 -3.67
C LEU A 24 3.32 10.58 -4.02
N ARG A 25 4.03 11.23 -3.10
CA ARG A 25 4.59 12.58 -3.28
C ARG A 25 6.09 12.54 -3.07
N LEU A 26 6.86 13.09 -4.01
CA LEU A 26 8.28 13.34 -3.80
C LEU A 26 8.47 14.65 -3.03
N LEU A 27 9.30 14.62 -1.99
CA LEU A 27 9.64 15.78 -1.18
C LEU A 27 10.91 16.47 -1.70
N PRO A 28 11.13 17.77 -1.41
CA PRO A 28 12.32 18.52 -1.84
C PRO A 28 13.65 17.97 -1.30
N ASP A 29 13.63 17.21 -0.21
CA ASP A 29 14.80 16.58 0.40
C ASP A 29 15.13 15.19 -0.19
N GLY A 30 14.40 14.75 -1.21
CA GLY A 30 14.59 13.47 -1.88
C GLY A 30 13.89 12.29 -1.22
N ARG A 31 13.16 12.51 -0.11
CA ARG A 31 12.27 11.51 0.50
C ARG A 31 10.93 11.48 -0.22
N ALA A 32 10.09 10.49 0.09
CA ALA A 32 8.72 10.45 -0.42
C ALA A 32 7.69 10.21 0.67
N GLU A 33 6.49 10.71 0.45
CA GLU A 33 5.34 10.47 1.31
C GLU A 33 4.33 9.57 0.60
N LEU A 34 3.85 8.57 1.32
CA LEU A 34 2.75 7.70 0.90
C LEU A 34 1.48 8.10 1.66
N VAL A 35 0.47 8.55 0.92
CA VAL A 35 -0.87 8.86 1.43
C VAL A 35 -1.84 7.77 1.00
N CYS A 36 -2.36 7.02 1.96
CA CYS A 36 -3.39 6.00 1.76
C CYS A 36 -4.23 5.87 3.04
N ALA A 37 -5.52 5.52 2.94
CA ALA A 37 -6.39 5.31 4.10
C ALA A 37 -6.26 3.90 4.70
N LEU A 38 -5.04 3.36 4.77
CA LEU A 38 -4.75 2.02 5.27
C LEU A 38 -4.15 2.10 6.66
N HIS A 39 -4.66 1.27 7.58
CA HIS A 39 -4.17 1.20 8.95
C HIS A 39 -3.42 -0.11 9.18
N ASP A 40 -2.16 -0.04 9.59
CA ASP A 40 -1.49 -1.23 10.11
C ASP A 40 -2.07 -1.60 11.49
N LEU A 41 -2.61 -2.82 11.58
CA LEU A 41 -3.19 -3.37 12.81
C LEU A 41 -2.17 -4.19 13.62
N GLY A 42 -0.88 -4.07 13.29
CA GLY A 42 0.23 -4.82 13.88
C GLY A 42 0.71 -5.99 13.02
N CYS A 43 0.26 -6.09 11.76
CA CYS A 43 0.72 -7.11 10.82
C CYS A 43 1.98 -6.70 10.05
N GLY A 44 2.45 -5.46 10.23
CA GLY A 44 3.65 -4.94 9.57
C GLY A 44 3.38 -4.43 8.16
N ALA A 45 2.13 -4.13 7.83
CA ALA A 45 1.75 -3.64 6.52
C ALA A 45 2.44 -2.32 6.17
N ASP A 46 2.62 -1.41 7.12
CA ASP A 46 3.32 -0.15 6.87
C ASP A 46 4.75 -0.41 6.37
N THR A 47 5.43 -1.39 6.96
CA THR A 47 6.77 -1.78 6.53
C THR A 47 6.78 -2.33 5.11
N THR A 48 5.85 -3.25 4.80
CA THR A 48 5.74 -3.84 3.47
C THR A 48 5.35 -2.81 2.40
N LEU A 49 4.40 -1.93 2.69
CA LEU A 49 3.94 -0.90 1.75
C LEU A 49 5.02 0.16 1.49
N ALA A 50 5.79 0.56 2.51
CA ALA A 50 6.95 1.43 2.34
C ALA A 50 8.05 0.79 1.49
N GLN A 51 8.29 -0.53 1.65
CA GLN A 51 9.23 -1.26 0.80
C GLN A 51 8.79 -1.27 -0.67
N ILE A 52 7.51 -1.52 -0.96
CA ILE A 52 6.95 -1.52 -2.31
C ILE A 52 7.10 -0.12 -2.95
N ALA A 53 6.73 0.94 -2.23
CA ALA A 53 6.90 2.32 -2.71
C ALA A 53 8.37 2.63 -2.98
N GLY A 54 9.27 2.31 -2.04
CA GLY A 54 10.70 2.53 -2.16
C GLY A 54 11.30 1.84 -3.37
N GLU A 55 10.95 0.58 -3.62
CA GLU A 55 11.43 -0.17 -4.78
C GLU A 55 11.05 0.49 -6.11
N THR A 56 9.83 1.00 -6.23
CA THR A 56 9.41 1.70 -7.46
C THR A 56 10.11 3.04 -7.67
N LEU A 57 10.49 3.74 -6.60
CA LEU A 57 11.13 5.05 -6.66
C LEU A 57 12.66 4.98 -6.60
N GLY A 58 13.24 3.80 -6.34
CA GLY A 58 14.68 3.65 -6.08
C GLY A 58 15.13 4.25 -4.74
N LEU A 59 14.21 4.36 -3.77
CA LEU A 59 14.46 4.87 -2.43
C LEU A 59 14.51 3.72 -1.40
N ARG A 60 15.16 3.95 -0.26
CA ARG A 60 15.07 2.99 0.86
C ARG A 60 13.69 3.11 1.50
N ALA A 61 13.18 2.02 2.05
CA ALA A 61 11.88 2.03 2.76
C ALA A 61 11.83 3.07 3.90
N CYS A 62 12.95 3.32 4.59
CA CYS A 62 13.02 4.34 5.66
C CYS A 62 12.95 5.80 5.14
N ASP A 63 13.16 6.00 3.83
CA ASP A 63 13.00 7.29 3.18
C ASP A 63 11.55 7.51 2.68
N ILE A 64 10.67 6.51 2.86
CA ILE A 64 9.23 6.60 2.60
C ILE A 64 8.51 6.87 3.93
N ALA A 65 7.88 8.04 4.05
CA ALA A 65 7.01 8.37 5.18
C ALA A 65 5.56 8.00 4.85
N ILE A 66 4.96 7.10 5.62
CA ILE A 66 3.53 6.80 5.50
C ILE A 66 2.76 7.81 6.34
N VAL A 67 1.83 8.52 5.71
CA VAL A 67 0.94 9.45 6.39
C VAL A 67 -0.08 8.66 7.19
N PRO A 68 -0.30 8.97 8.48
CA PRO A 68 -1.34 8.33 9.27
C PRO A 68 -2.70 8.45 8.58
N ALA A 69 -3.43 7.34 8.53
CA ALA A 69 -4.72 7.31 7.86
C ALA A 69 -5.76 8.18 8.58
N ASP A 70 -6.28 9.17 7.87
CA ASP A 70 -7.27 10.14 8.35
C ASP A 70 -8.29 10.40 7.24
N THR A 71 -9.58 10.31 7.56
CA THR A 71 -10.66 10.48 6.58
C THR A 71 -10.75 11.88 5.98
N ASP A 72 -10.16 12.90 6.64
CA ASP A 72 -10.12 14.26 6.12
C ASP A 72 -8.98 14.46 5.09
N SER A 73 -7.93 13.64 5.13
CA SER A 73 -6.70 13.87 4.35
C SER A 73 -6.28 12.72 3.44
N CYS A 74 -6.75 11.50 3.69
CA CYS A 74 -6.48 10.32 2.88
C CYS A 74 -7.61 10.03 1.87
N PRO A 75 -7.27 9.48 0.70
CA PRO A 75 -8.28 9.08 -0.27
C PRO A 75 -9.03 7.84 0.21
N TYR A 76 -10.22 7.59 -0.37
CA TYR A 76 -11.08 6.47 0.01
C TYR A 76 -10.41 5.09 -0.14
N ASP A 77 -10.64 4.22 0.84
CA ASP A 77 -10.22 2.81 0.87
C ASP A 77 -11.26 1.96 1.62
N LEU A 78 -11.29 0.65 1.33
CA LEU A 78 -12.14 -0.35 2.02
C LEU A 78 -11.57 -0.78 3.39
N GLY A 79 -10.39 -0.29 3.76
CA GLY A 79 -9.69 -0.54 5.00
C GLY A 79 -8.94 -1.87 5.06
N THR A 80 -8.35 -2.12 6.22
CA THR A 80 -7.53 -3.30 6.48
C THR A 80 -8.40 -4.54 6.68
N ARG A 81 -8.63 -5.29 5.59
CA ARG A 81 -9.46 -6.50 5.58
C ARG A 81 -9.01 -7.54 4.56
N ALA A 82 -9.55 -8.76 4.69
CA ALA A 82 -9.47 -9.82 3.68
C ALA A 82 -8.05 -10.13 3.15
N SER A 83 -7.02 -9.94 3.96
CA SER A 83 -5.62 -10.09 3.55
C SER A 83 -5.24 -9.30 2.29
N ARG A 84 -5.94 -8.19 2.00
CA ARG A 84 -5.80 -7.45 0.73
C ARG A 84 -4.60 -6.53 0.66
N MET A 85 -4.01 -6.16 1.80
CA MET A 85 -3.06 -5.06 1.94
C MET A 85 -1.86 -5.19 0.99
N THR A 86 -1.11 -6.29 1.08
CA THR A 86 0.07 -6.48 0.24
C THR A 86 -0.28 -6.65 -1.24
N TYR A 87 -1.36 -7.37 -1.54
CA TYR A 87 -1.70 -7.71 -2.93
C TYR A 87 -2.35 -6.52 -3.67
N ILE A 88 -3.44 -6.00 -3.13
CA ILE A 88 -4.28 -5.00 -3.82
C ILE A 88 -3.75 -3.59 -3.56
N CYS A 89 -3.49 -3.25 -2.30
CA CYS A 89 -2.96 -1.93 -1.96
C CYS A 89 -1.51 -1.78 -2.40
N GLY A 90 -0.71 -2.84 -2.24
CA GLY A 90 0.65 -2.89 -2.78
C GLY A 90 0.69 -2.64 -4.30
N GLU A 91 -0.22 -3.23 -5.08
CA GLU A 91 -0.30 -2.95 -6.52
C GLU A 91 -0.68 -1.51 -6.83
N ALA A 92 -1.63 -0.91 -6.09
CA ALA A 92 -1.98 0.49 -6.28
C ALA A 92 -0.82 1.43 -5.98
N ILE A 93 -0.06 1.16 -4.92
CA ILE A 93 1.15 1.90 -4.55
C ILE A 93 2.23 1.71 -5.60
N ARG A 94 2.44 0.48 -6.09
CA ARG A 94 3.41 0.20 -7.16
C ARG A 94 3.08 0.99 -8.42
N ARG A 95 1.79 1.05 -8.81
CA ARG A 95 1.33 1.83 -9.97
C ARG A 95 1.54 3.33 -9.76
N ALA A 96 1.20 3.85 -8.58
CA ALA A 96 1.45 5.25 -8.23
C ALA A 96 2.95 5.60 -8.28
N GLY A 97 3.80 4.68 -7.81
CA GLY A 97 5.24 4.87 -7.76
C GLY A 97 5.87 4.86 -9.16
N ILE A 98 5.42 3.97 -10.05
CA ILE A 98 5.84 3.97 -11.46
C ILE A 98 5.42 5.28 -12.13
N ALA A 99 4.17 5.70 -11.97
CA ALA A 99 3.68 6.95 -12.56
C ALA A 99 4.46 8.17 -12.06
N LEU A 100 4.78 8.22 -10.77
CA LEU A 100 5.62 9.27 -10.20
C LEU A 100 7.04 9.22 -10.75
N ALA A 101 7.65 8.03 -10.82
CA ALA A 101 9.00 7.85 -11.36
C ALA A 101 9.10 8.28 -12.83
N GLU A 102 8.05 8.04 -13.63
CA GLU A 102 7.96 8.53 -15.01
C GLU A 102 7.82 10.05 -15.10
N ALA A 103 7.07 10.67 -14.19
CA ALA A 103 6.83 12.12 -14.18
C ALA A 103 8.06 12.95 -13.78
N ILE A 104 9.04 12.36 -13.08
CA ILE A 104 10.24 13.05 -12.58
C ILE A 104 11.52 12.70 -13.36
N ARG A 105 11.43 11.83 -14.36
CA ARG A 105 12.54 11.43 -15.25
C ARG A 105 12.50 12.21 -16.55
#